data_AF-A0A7S2WJ38-F1
#
_entry.id   AF-A0A7S2WJ38-F1
#
_cell.length_a   1.000
_cell.length_b   1.000
_cell.length_c   1.000
_cell.angle_alpha   90.00
_cell.angle_beta   90.00
_cell.angle_gamma   90.00
#
_symmetry.space_group_name_H-M   'P 1'
#
loop_
_entity.id
_entity.type
_entity.pdbx_description
1 polymer ?
#
loop_
_entity_poly.entity_id
_entity_poly.type
_entity_poly.pdbx_seq_one_letter_code
_entity_poly.pdbx_strand_id
1 'polypeptide(L)'
;SHGLTRQPMERSIAEVCPRSWYFGVARSWLLSSTSSDDEEGQGAEEEAEFVLSENHMKTLRKEAKRRGASGKLPAVFLGEGEGWEAPFQESTLEELDVLLDAEELVEVRSVARGKIKKVSETLEALEDSLFCGVVQRRGHSGVLFRPKEDGTGIKLWQSRRGVWTGREKR
;
A
#
# COMPACT_ATOMS: atom_id res chain seq x y z
N SER A 1 7.81 -60.98 -13.91
CA SER A 1 7.80 -60.38 -15.25
C SER A 1 6.69 -59.36 -15.32
N HIS A 2 6.91 -58.23 -16.00
CA HIS A 2 6.04 -57.04 -16.19
C HIS A 2 6.36 -55.85 -15.28
N GLY A 3 7.32 -55.06 -15.76
CA GLY A 3 7.60 -53.70 -15.29
C GLY A 3 6.67 -52.68 -15.95
N LEU A 4 6.30 -51.65 -15.19
CA LEU A 4 5.57 -50.49 -15.68
C LEU A 4 6.48 -49.27 -15.59
N THR A 5 6.99 -48.87 -16.75
CA THR A 5 7.86 -47.72 -16.98
C THR A 5 7.03 -46.44 -16.90
N ARG A 6 7.29 -45.59 -15.90
CA ARG A 6 6.71 -44.23 -15.85
C ARG A 6 7.56 -43.29 -16.71
N GLN A 7 6.96 -42.75 -17.76
CA GLN A 7 7.57 -41.68 -18.56
C GLN A 7 7.47 -40.33 -17.80
N PRO A 8 8.53 -39.52 -17.79
CA PRO A 8 8.46 -38.12 -17.36
C PRO A 8 7.89 -37.24 -18.47
N MET A 9 6.91 -36.40 -18.14
CA MET A 9 6.48 -35.32 -19.04
C MET A 9 7.38 -34.11 -18.82
N GLU A 10 8.32 -33.91 -19.75
CA GLU A 10 8.96 -32.62 -19.96
C GLU A 10 7.96 -31.68 -20.62
N ARG A 11 7.64 -30.56 -19.96
CA ARG A 11 7.09 -29.38 -20.62
C ARG A 11 8.08 -28.24 -20.46
N SER A 12 8.98 -28.18 -21.44
CA SER A 12 9.74 -27.01 -21.81
C SER A 12 8.80 -26.08 -22.59
N ILE A 13 8.59 -24.87 -22.07
CA ILE A 13 8.35 -23.71 -22.92
C ILE A 13 8.99 -22.50 -22.24
N ALA A 14 10.07 -22.05 -22.87
CA ALA A 14 10.65 -20.75 -22.66
C ALA A 14 9.70 -19.69 -23.20
N GLU A 15 9.40 -18.66 -22.41
CA GLU A 15 9.11 -17.34 -22.97
C GLU A 15 9.85 -16.28 -22.16
N VAL A 16 10.92 -15.83 -22.79
CA VAL A 16 11.64 -14.60 -22.51
C VAL A 16 10.67 -13.44 -22.77
N CYS A 17 10.29 -12.70 -21.74
CA CYS A 17 9.69 -11.38 -21.92
C CYS A 17 10.76 -10.30 -21.68
N PRO A 18 11.17 -9.55 -22.71
CA PRO A 18 12.07 -8.42 -22.56
C PRO A 18 11.29 -7.13 -22.27
N ARG A 19 11.98 -6.23 -21.57
CA ARG A 19 11.88 -4.76 -21.65
C ARG A 19 10.62 -4.05 -21.14
N SER A 20 10.86 -3.31 -20.04
CA SER A 20 10.85 -1.84 -20.02
C SER A 20 9.60 -1.14 -20.58
N TRP A 21 8.71 -0.75 -19.67
CA TRP A 21 7.87 0.42 -19.86
C TRP A 21 7.89 1.24 -18.57
N TYR A 22 8.85 2.17 -18.51
CA TYR A 22 8.71 3.40 -17.75
C TYR A 22 7.53 4.15 -18.37
N PHE A 23 6.42 4.27 -17.64
CA PHE A 23 5.44 5.33 -17.89
C PHE A 23 5.52 6.30 -16.73
N GLY A 24 6.39 7.30 -16.88
CA GLY A 24 6.28 8.54 -16.15
C GLY A 24 5.07 9.30 -16.67
N VAL A 25 4.03 9.43 -15.85
CA VAL A 25 2.95 10.39 -16.08
C VAL A 25 3.43 11.73 -15.53
N ALA A 26 4.28 12.40 -16.29
CA ALA A 26 4.56 13.81 -16.08
C ALA A 26 3.31 14.59 -16.53
N ARG A 27 2.52 15.05 -15.56
CA ARG A 27 1.45 16.02 -15.82
C ARG A 27 2.07 17.36 -16.18
N SER A 28 2.12 17.61 -17.49
CA SER A 28 2.40 18.91 -18.10
C SER A 28 1.25 19.88 -17.81
N TRP A 29 1.49 20.87 -16.96
CA TRP A 29 0.66 22.07 -16.88
C TRP A 29 1.40 23.20 -17.57
N LEU A 30 0.98 23.50 -18.80
CA LEU A 30 1.43 24.65 -19.57
C LEU A 30 0.98 25.94 -18.89
N LEU A 31 1.98 26.70 -18.43
CA LEU A 31 2.17 28.15 -18.57
C LEU A 31 0.90 29.00 -18.73
N SER A 32 0.51 29.68 -17.64
CA SER A 32 -0.06 31.02 -17.71
C SER A 32 0.95 32.01 -17.15
N SER A 33 1.67 32.68 -18.05
CA SER A 33 2.55 33.80 -17.75
C SER A 33 1.73 35.07 -17.58
N THR A 34 1.65 35.59 -16.36
CA THR A 34 1.32 37.00 -16.10
C THR A 34 2.31 37.54 -15.08
N SER A 35 3.10 38.50 -15.53
CA SER A 35 4.08 39.27 -14.79
C SER A 35 3.45 40.06 -13.64
N SER A 36 4.05 39.99 -12.46
CA SER A 36 4.43 41.17 -11.66
C SER A 36 5.17 40.72 -10.40
N ASP A 37 6.34 41.31 -10.21
CA ASP A 37 7.20 41.26 -9.02
C ASP A 37 6.43 41.42 -7.72
N ASP A 38 6.56 40.42 -6.84
CA ASP A 38 6.73 40.59 -5.39
C ASP A 38 7.48 39.33 -4.89
N GLU A 39 8.69 39.53 -4.35
CA GLU A 39 9.42 38.50 -3.62
C GLU A 39 8.70 38.20 -2.29
N GLU A 40 8.38 36.94 -2.01
CA GLU A 40 8.64 36.29 -0.71
C GLU A 40 8.04 34.86 -0.68
N GLY A 41 8.91 33.88 -0.41
CA GLY A 41 8.51 32.62 0.22
C GLY A 41 7.91 31.53 -0.68
N GLN A 42 8.69 31.01 -1.63
CA GLN A 42 8.48 29.63 -2.10
C GLN A 42 8.78 28.67 -0.94
N GLY A 43 7.79 28.47 -0.06
CA GLY A 43 7.78 27.34 0.84
C GLY A 43 7.70 26.09 -0.03
N ALA A 44 8.84 25.47 -0.29
CA ALA A 44 8.89 24.10 -0.75
C ALA A 44 8.15 23.28 0.31
N GLU A 45 6.88 22.96 0.04
CA GLU A 45 6.10 21.99 0.81
C GLU A 45 6.84 20.67 0.64
N GLU A 46 7.75 20.41 1.58
CA GLU A 46 8.45 19.15 1.73
C GLU A 46 7.36 18.12 2.03
N GLU A 47 6.87 17.45 0.99
CA GLU A 47 5.92 16.34 1.08
C GLU A 47 6.50 15.35 2.08
N ALA A 48 6.02 15.40 3.32
CA ALA A 48 6.63 14.68 4.42
C ALA A 48 6.44 13.19 4.17
N GLU A 49 7.50 12.52 3.73
CA GLU A 49 7.50 11.08 3.47
C GLU A 49 7.10 10.35 4.76
N PHE A 50 5.99 9.63 4.67
CA PHE A 50 5.40 8.97 5.83
C PHE A 50 6.18 7.69 6.19
N VAL A 51 7.27 7.84 6.95
CA VAL A 51 8.11 6.69 7.33
C VAL A 51 7.69 6.12 8.69
N LEU A 52 7.06 4.93 8.67
CA LEU A 52 6.70 4.19 9.88
C LEU A 52 7.92 3.53 10.54
N SER A 53 8.17 3.84 11.82
CA SER A 53 9.19 3.15 12.62
C SER A 53 8.83 1.70 12.89
N GLU A 54 9.82 0.83 13.10
CA GLU A 54 9.61 -0.58 13.47
C GLU A 54 8.75 -0.73 14.75
N ASN A 55 8.89 0.19 15.70
CA ASN A 55 8.07 0.20 16.93
C ASN A 55 6.61 0.59 16.65
N HIS A 56 6.38 1.51 15.71
CA HIS A 56 5.04 1.86 15.24
C HIS A 56 4.40 0.66 14.54
N MET A 57 5.14 0.02 13.64
CA MET A 57 4.69 -1.21 12.96
C MET A 57 4.32 -2.32 13.94
N LYS A 58 5.08 -2.51 15.03
CA LYS A 58 4.72 -3.47 16.09
C LYS A 58 3.41 -3.09 16.79
N THR A 59 3.18 -1.81 17.04
CA THR A 59 1.96 -1.29 17.68
C THR A 59 0.76 -1.47 16.76
N LEU A 60 0.87 -1.05 15.50
CA LEU A 60 -0.16 -1.18 14.47
C LEU A 60 -0.54 -2.65 14.24
N ARG A 61 0.44 -3.57 14.17
CA ARG A 61 0.16 -5.02 14.05
C ARG A 61 -0.61 -5.58 15.24
N LYS A 62 -0.29 -5.15 16.47
CA LYS A 62 -1.04 -5.55 17.68
C LYS A 62 -2.46 -5.00 17.63
N GLU A 63 -2.61 -3.75 17.24
CA GLU A 63 -3.91 -3.08 17.13
C GLU A 63 -4.79 -3.72 16.05
N ALA A 64 -4.25 -3.97 14.86
CA ALA A 64 -4.92 -4.71 13.80
C ALA A 64 -5.34 -6.12 14.26
N LYS A 65 -4.47 -6.84 14.98
CA LYS A 65 -4.82 -8.15 15.56
C LYS A 65 -5.97 -8.04 16.58
N ARG A 66 -5.96 -7.01 17.43
CA ARG A 66 -7.00 -6.76 18.43
C ARG A 66 -8.35 -6.42 17.78
N ARG A 67 -8.36 -5.52 16.78
CA ARG A 67 -9.56 -5.16 16.01
C ARG A 67 -10.10 -6.33 15.21
N GLY A 68 -9.23 -7.09 14.55
CA GLY A 68 -9.61 -8.30 13.83
C GLY A 68 -10.23 -9.37 14.75
N ALA A 69 -9.65 -9.60 15.94
CA ALA A 69 -10.21 -10.55 16.91
C ALA A 69 -11.57 -10.11 17.49
N SER A 70 -11.86 -8.81 17.49
CA SER A 70 -13.14 -8.26 17.96
C SER A 70 -14.14 -8.01 16.83
N GLY A 71 -13.79 -8.29 15.57
CA GLY A 71 -14.64 -8.02 14.41
C GLY A 71 -14.81 -6.53 14.10
N LYS A 72 -13.96 -5.67 14.64
CA LYS A 72 -14.00 -4.19 14.46
C LYS A 72 -12.99 -3.67 13.44
N LEU A 73 -12.32 -4.57 12.70
CA LEU A 73 -11.42 -4.19 11.62
C LEU A 73 -12.25 -4.17 10.33
N PRO A 74 -12.52 -3.00 9.72
CA PRO A 74 -13.22 -2.97 8.45
C PRO A 74 -12.42 -3.74 7.40
N ALA A 75 -13.12 -4.45 6.53
CA ALA A 75 -12.51 -5.26 5.50
C ALA A 75 -13.14 -4.96 4.14
N VAL A 76 -12.30 -4.61 3.16
CA VAL A 76 -12.69 -4.37 1.77
C VAL A 76 -12.22 -5.54 0.92
N PHE A 77 -13.09 -6.01 0.01
CA PHE A 77 -12.78 -7.10 -0.89
C PHE A 77 -12.52 -6.56 -2.30
N LEU A 78 -11.29 -6.75 -2.78
CA LEU A 78 -10.93 -6.39 -4.14
C LEU A 78 -11.51 -7.39 -5.14
N GLY A 79 -11.93 -6.89 -6.29
CA GLY A 79 -12.37 -7.72 -7.41
C GLY A 79 -11.28 -8.67 -7.90
N GLU A 80 -11.69 -9.70 -8.64
CA GLU A 80 -10.72 -10.59 -9.30
C GLU A 80 -9.98 -9.81 -10.39
N GLY A 81 -8.65 -9.78 -10.32
CA GLY A 81 -7.80 -9.04 -11.25
C GLY A 81 -7.44 -7.61 -10.82
N GLU A 82 -8.11 -7.06 -9.82
CA GLU A 82 -8.03 -5.65 -9.47
C GLU A 82 -6.69 -5.26 -8.83
N GLY A 83 -5.96 -4.35 -9.48
CA GLY A 83 -4.64 -3.86 -9.07
C GLY A 83 -3.45 -4.65 -9.61
N TRP A 84 -3.66 -5.66 -10.47
CA TRP A 84 -2.55 -6.36 -11.15
C TRP A 84 -2.85 -6.78 -12.60
N GLU A 85 -4.11 -7.07 -12.92
CA GLU A 85 -4.59 -7.37 -14.29
C GLU A 85 -5.47 -6.23 -14.82
N ALA A 86 -6.22 -5.58 -13.93
CA ALA A 86 -7.05 -4.42 -14.20
C ALA A 86 -6.70 -3.27 -13.23
N PRO A 87 -6.93 -2.01 -13.61
CA PRO A 87 -6.83 -0.89 -12.66
C PRO A 87 -7.82 -1.05 -11.51
N PHE A 88 -7.54 -0.38 -10.39
CA PHE A 88 -8.49 -0.29 -9.28
C PHE A 88 -9.78 0.38 -9.75
N GLN A 89 -10.91 -0.14 -9.30
CA GLN A 89 -12.19 0.53 -9.51
C GLN A 89 -12.23 1.78 -8.66
N GLU A 90 -12.76 2.87 -9.22
CA GLU A 90 -12.89 4.15 -8.51
C GLU A 90 -13.69 3.99 -7.21
N SER A 91 -14.78 3.23 -7.25
CA SER A 91 -15.59 2.93 -6.06
C SER A 91 -14.81 2.21 -4.96
N THR A 92 -13.87 1.34 -5.31
CA THR A 92 -13.02 0.63 -4.33
C THR A 92 -12.05 1.60 -3.67
N LEU A 93 -11.45 2.50 -4.46
CA LEU A 93 -10.53 3.51 -3.94
C LEU A 93 -11.25 4.50 -3.03
N GLU A 94 -12.43 4.99 -3.44
CA GLU A 94 -13.28 5.86 -2.62
C GLU A 94 -13.71 5.18 -1.30
N GLU A 95 -14.12 3.91 -1.36
CA GLU A 95 -14.46 3.15 -0.15
C GLU A 95 -13.26 3.03 0.80
N LEU A 96 -12.08 2.70 0.26
CA LEU A 96 -10.86 2.60 1.05
C LEU A 96 -10.46 3.94 1.66
N ASP A 97 -10.58 5.03 0.90
CA ASP A 97 -10.25 6.38 1.35
C ASP A 97 -11.11 6.79 2.54
N VAL A 98 -12.44 6.66 2.41
CA VAL A 98 -13.40 6.95 3.48
C VAL A 98 -13.14 6.08 4.71
N LEU A 99 -12.87 4.78 4.54
CA LEU A 99 -12.59 3.88 5.65
C LEU A 99 -11.25 4.17 6.34
N LEU A 100 -10.23 4.55 5.58
CA LEU A 100 -8.92 4.92 6.14
C LEU A 100 -9.04 6.20 6.95
N ASP A 101 -9.79 7.20 6.49
CA ASP A 101 -10.03 8.44 7.23
C ASP A 101 -10.87 8.20 8.49
N ALA A 102 -11.86 7.30 8.43
CA ALA A 102 -12.73 7.00 9.54
C ALA A 102 -12.10 6.09 10.61
N GLU A 103 -11.36 5.05 10.21
CA GLU A 103 -10.93 3.97 11.11
C GLU A 103 -9.41 3.83 11.23
N GLU A 104 -8.63 4.54 10.41
CA GLU A 104 -7.16 4.47 10.27
C GLU A 104 -6.60 3.13 9.79
N LEU A 105 -7.23 2.01 10.14
CA LEU A 105 -6.81 0.66 9.80
C LEU A 105 -7.89 -0.06 9.01
N VAL A 106 -7.53 -0.55 7.83
CA VAL A 106 -8.42 -1.30 6.96
C VAL A 106 -7.74 -2.58 6.49
N GLU A 107 -8.47 -3.69 6.53
CA GLU A 107 -8.04 -4.95 5.94
C GLU A 107 -8.47 -5.00 4.47
N VAL A 108 -7.52 -5.14 3.56
CA VAL A 108 -7.79 -5.36 2.15
C VAL A 108 -7.66 -6.84 1.86
N ARG A 109 -8.70 -7.45 1.32
CA ARG A 109 -8.74 -8.87 0.96
C ARG A 109 -8.84 -9.01 -0.55
N SER A 110 -7.90 -9.72 -1.15
CA SER A 110 -7.95 -10.05 -2.56
C SER A 110 -8.69 -11.38 -2.77
N VAL A 111 -9.58 -11.42 -3.76
CA VAL A 111 -10.28 -12.65 -4.16
C VAL A 111 -9.36 -13.60 -4.98
N ALA A 112 -8.12 -13.18 -5.29
CA ALA A 112 -7.19 -13.94 -6.13
C ALA A 112 -6.77 -15.29 -5.52
N ARG A 113 -7.45 -16.36 -5.92
CA ARG A 113 -7.10 -17.74 -5.54
C ARG A 113 -5.76 -18.13 -6.17
N GLY A 114 -4.74 -18.37 -5.34
CA GLY A 114 -3.45 -18.90 -5.78
C GLY A 114 -2.38 -17.89 -6.22
N LYS A 115 -2.67 -16.58 -6.25
CA LYS A 115 -1.71 -15.53 -6.68
C LYS A 115 -1.17 -14.69 -5.51
N ILE A 116 -0.63 -15.32 -4.46
CA ILE A 116 -0.12 -14.63 -3.25
C ILE A 116 0.92 -13.54 -3.58
N LYS A 117 1.80 -13.78 -4.56
CA LYS A 117 2.82 -12.80 -4.97
C LYS A 117 2.21 -11.49 -5.49
N LYS A 118 1.08 -11.58 -6.20
CA LYS A 118 0.38 -10.42 -6.76
C LYS A 118 -0.27 -9.56 -5.69
N VAL A 119 -0.66 -10.14 -4.57
CA VAL A 119 -1.21 -9.37 -3.44
C VAL A 119 -0.19 -8.37 -2.88
N SER A 120 1.10 -8.71 -2.87
CA SER A 120 2.13 -7.75 -2.47
C SER A 120 2.21 -6.55 -3.43
N GLU A 121 2.23 -6.81 -4.74
CA GLU A 121 2.26 -5.76 -5.77
C GLU A 121 1.00 -4.88 -5.70
N THR A 122 -0.17 -5.48 -5.47
CA THR A 122 -1.43 -4.77 -5.31
C THR A 122 -1.44 -3.87 -4.08
N LEU A 123 -0.92 -4.35 -2.94
CA LEU A 123 -0.84 -3.53 -1.72
C LEU A 123 0.15 -2.38 -1.87
N GLU A 124 1.27 -2.58 -2.57
CA GLU A 124 2.22 -1.52 -2.89
C GLU A 124 1.56 -0.46 -3.80
N ALA A 125 0.82 -0.89 -4.82
CA ALA A 125 0.08 0.03 -5.67
C ALA A 125 -1.00 0.83 -4.91
N LEU A 126 -1.66 0.23 -3.90
CA LEU A 126 -2.60 0.94 -3.02
C LEU A 126 -1.90 1.91 -2.06
N GLU A 127 -0.71 1.56 -1.56
CA GLU A 127 0.12 2.44 -0.73
C GLU A 127 0.46 3.73 -1.46
N ASP A 128 0.85 3.63 -2.74
CA ASP A 128 1.11 4.79 -3.60
C ASP A 128 -0.17 5.56 -3.96
N SER A 129 -1.27 4.85 -4.30
CA SER A 129 -2.51 5.49 -4.77
C SER A 129 -3.26 6.22 -3.66
N LEU A 130 -3.16 5.74 -2.42
CA LEU A 130 -3.91 6.23 -1.26
C LEU A 130 -2.99 6.89 -0.22
N PHE A 131 -1.71 7.09 -0.50
CA PHE A 131 -0.75 7.68 0.45
C PHE A 131 -0.87 7.05 1.86
N CYS A 132 -0.84 5.72 1.93
CA CYS A 132 -1.07 4.96 3.15
C CYS A 132 0.03 3.91 3.37
N GLY A 133 0.29 3.50 4.62
CA GLY A 133 1.34 2.54 4.93
C GLY A 133 0.86 1.09 4.98
N VAL A 134 1.62 0.15 4.40
CA VAL A 134 1.32 -1.29 4.52
C VAL A 134 1.83 -1.86 5.85
N VAL A 135 0.92 -2.13 6.80
CA VAL A 135 1.26 -2.62 8.16
C VAL A 135 1.64 -4.11 8.18
N GLN A 136 0.85 -4.92 7.48
CA GLN A 136 0.98 -6.37 7.51
C GLN A 136 0.46 -7.01 6.23
N ARG A 137 1.19 -8.00 5.73
CA ARG A 137 0.76 -8.89 4.63
C ARG A 137 0.43 -10.27 5.21
N ARG A 138 -0.70 -10.86 4.81
CA ARG A 138 -1.19 -12.19 5.25
C ARG A 138 -1.83 -12.93 4.09
N GLY A 139 -1.04 -13.75 3.39
CA GLY A 139 -1.55 -14.59 2.30
C GLY A 139 -2.30 -13.78 1.25
N HIS A 140 -3.63 -13.87 1.25
CA HIS A 140 -4.53 -13.17 0.33
C HIS A 140 -5.07 -11.83 0.86
N SER A 141 -4.49 -11.30 1.93
CA SER A 141 -4.94 -10.07 2.58
C SER A 141 -3.77 -9.20 3.02
N GLY A 142 -4.03 -7.90 3.13
CA GLY A 142 -3.13 -6.92 3.70
C GLY A 142 -3.87 -6.01 4.68
N VAL A 143 -3.13 -5.35 5.55
CA VAL A 143 -3.68 -4.29 6.41
C VAL A 143 -2.97 -3.00 6.06
N LEU A 144 -3.76 -1.99 5.70
CA LEU A 144 -3.32 -0.64 5.40
C LEU A 144 -3.53 0.26 6.62
N PHE A 145 -2.70 1.30 6.74
CA PHE A 145 -2.79 2.30 7.78
C PHE A 145 -2.65 3.71 7.22
N ARG A 146 -3.57 4.60 7.59
CA ARG A 146 -3.43 6.04 7.39
C ARG A 146 -3.72 6.75 8.72
N PRO A 147 -2.84 7.64 9.20
CA PRO A 147 -3.11 8.39 10.42
C PRO A 147 -4.22 9.42 10.19
N LYS A 148 -5.05 9.67 11.21
CA LYS A 148 -5.98 10.81 11.17
C LYS A 148 -5.26 12.13 11.34
N GLU A 149 -5.65 13.13 10.55
CA GLU A 149 -5.16 14.50 10.67
C GLU A 149 -5.50 15.14 12.03
N ASP A 150 -6.66 14.78 12.61
CA ASP A 150 -7.12 15.31 13.90
C ASP A 150 -6.29 14.88 15.12
N GLY A 151 -5.39 13.90 14.96
CA GLY A 151 -4.58 13.34 16.06
C GLY A 151 -5.38 12.56 17.12
N THR A 152 -6.68 12.35 16.92
CA THR A 152 -7.57 11.58 17.81
C THR A 152 -7.41 10.07 17.67
N GLY A 153 -6.61 9.64 16.69
CA GLY A 153 -6.47 8.26 16.27
C GLY A 153 -5.59 7.35 17.15
N ILE A 154 -5.04 6.32 16.52
CA ILE A 154 -4.18 5.33 17.18
C ILE A 154 -2.94 6.02 17.74
N LYS A 155 -2.81 6.01 19.07
CA LYS A 155 -1.65 6.57 19.76
C LYS A 155 -0.41 5.72 19.50
N LEU A 156 0.40 6.16 18.55
CA LEU A 156 1.72 5.63 18.31
C LEU A 156 2.70 6.25 19.30
N TRP A 157 3.39 5.42 20.09
CA TRP A 157 4.36 5.93 21.07
C TRP A 157 5.50 6.66 20.35
N GLN A 158 5.65 7.94 20.64
CA GLN A 158 6.76 8.76 20.16
C GLN A 158 7.84 8.77 21.25
N SER A 159 9.10 8.60 20.85
CA SER A 159 10.18 8.94 21.77
C SER A 159 10.15 10.46 22.04
N ARG A 160 10.63 10.89 23.21
CA ARG A 160 10.52 12.26 23.78
C ARG A 160 10.90 13.47 22.88
N ARG A 161 11.34 13.26 21.64
CA ARG A 161 11.79 14.31 20.73
C ARG A 161 10.79 14.73 19.64
N GLY A 162 9.57 14.18 19.60
CA GLY A 162 8.47 14.75 18.79
C GLY A 162 8.70 14.86 17.27
N VAL A 163 9.78 14.28 16.74
CA VAL A 163 10.10 14.27 15.32
C VAL A 163 9.96 12.85 14.79
N TRP A 164 9.28 12.72 13.64
CA TRP A 164 9.24 11.53 12.79
C TRP A 164 10.63 11.30 12.17
N THR A 165 11.64 10.90 12.96
CA THR A 165 12.97 10.61 12.42
C THR A 165 13.33 9.14 12.61
N GLY A 166 13.78 8.55 11.51
CA GLY A 166 14.34 7.21 11.44
C GLY A 166 15.43 7.02 12.50
N ARG A 167 15.42 5.83 13.10
CA ARG A 167 16.35 5.44 14.16
C ARG A 167 17.78 5.43 13.60
N GLU A 168 18.57 6.44 13.91
CA GLU A 168 20.00 6.49 13.60
C GLU A 168 20.70 5.31 14.32
N LYS A 169 21.25 4.37 13.56
CA LYS A 169 22.04 3.25 14.08
C LYS A 169 23.37 3.79 14.58
N ARG A 170 23.59 3.74 15.89
CA ARG A 170 24.94 3.77 16.48
C ARG A 170 25.57 2.40 16.44
#